data_AF-A0A3D3P0J1-F1
#
_entry.id   AF-A0A3D3P0J1-F1
#
_cell.length_a   1.000
_cell.length_b   1.000
_cell.length_c   1.000
_cell.angle_alpha   90.00
_cell.angle_beta   90.00
_cell.angle_gamma   90.00
#
_symmetry.space_group_name_H-M   'P 1'
#
loop_
_entity.id
_entity.type
_entity.pdbx_description
1 polymer ?
#
loop_
_entity_poly.entity_id
_entity_poly.type
_entity_poly.pdbx_seq_one_letter_code
_entity_poly.pdbx_strand_id
1 'polypeptide(L)'
;MKLQNSKTSLFVALTSIIGPTGAASGDLLIYEPFDYESTAEINANGFFGDGNQEGGFGVGIWGQISNGAVGTAAAPPTNEGDVADEGVTFTDAEGNELPVAGNAYERRGRVGQVACFSSIDAAATAGLTTDNSTMWMTFLFQDFGFSGPDFGIGLHSEKMIGNDNQDLEAPGFGVGFGIVSTGGQARNIGTAVYNNAVNFTRQFEETPTFNGPAASETFFLAMKVNWKPEGTPDEIFVFIIDDLTTEPEEADAVASDTFDWDLATQQSLDVFNFSDTQVGYVDEIRVGNAYGDVVGGTIPSSSPLQITEITYTPGHPSVSLTWNSKDGISYAVRYSRDMVNWDFDLDDAVLGTADSTTQTFNLSEFGIANEKKLYFRVEKQ
;
A
#
# COMPACT_ATOMS: atom_id res chain seq x y z
N MET A 1 -27.63 -61.93 -25.74
CA MET A 1 -27.65 -60.90 -26.79
C MET A 1 -28.11 -59.59 -26.16
N LYS A 2 -27.17 -58.62 -26.08
CA LYS A 2 -27.31 -57.19 -25.73
C LYS A 2 -27.86 -56.80 -24.35
N LEU A 3 -26.92 -56.55 -23.42
CA LEU A 3 -27.03 -55.45 -22.44
C LEU A 3 -26.87 -54.11 -23.18
N GLN A 4 -27.68 -53.10 -22.82
CA GLN A 4 -27.53 -51.73 -23.28
C GLN A 4 -26.58 -50.97 -22.35
N ASN A 5 -25.49 -50.49 -22.94
CA ASN A 5 -24.43 -49.72 -22.31
C ASN A 5 -24.87 -48.30 -21.95
N SER A 6 -24.33 -47.84 -20.82
CA SER A 6 -24.25 -46.46 -20.39
C SER A 6 -23.53 -45.59 -21.43
N LYS A 7 -23.99 -44.34 -21.56
CA LYS A 7 -23.25 -43.29 -22.27
C LYS A 7 -22.15 -42.76 -21.35
N THR A 8 -20.94 -43.22 -21.57
CA THR A 8 -19.72 -42.60 -21.04
C THR A 8 -19.41 -41.37 -21.90
N SER A 9 -19.54 -40.16 -21.34
CA SER A 9 -18.98 -38.96 -21.96
C SER A 9 -17.46 -38.98 -21.79
N LEU A 10 -16.79 -38.90 -22.92
CA LEU A 10 -15.35 -38.86 -23.08
C LEU A 10 -14.86 -37.45 -22.72
N PHE A 11 -14.38 -37.23 -21.48
CA PHE A 11 -13.58 -36.05 -21.19
C PHE A 11 -12.14 -36.34 -21.61
N VAL A 12 -11.72 -35.62 -22.65
CA VAL A 12 -10.35 -35.58 -23.13
C VAL A 12 -9.50 -34.98 -22.01
N ALA A 13 -8.61 -35.78 -21.44
CA ALA A 13 -7.54 -35.29 -20.58
C ALA A 13 -6.60 -34.44 -21.45
N LEU A 14 -6.71 -33.12 -21.35
CA LEU A 14 -5.73 -32.22 -21.91
C LEU A 14 -4.46 -32.39 -21.07
N THR A 15 -3.49 -33.08 -21.64
CA THR A 15 -2.16 -33.26 -21.07
C THR A 15 -1.49 -31.88 -21.10
N SER A 16 -1.31 -31.27 -19.93
CA SER A 16 -0.57 -30.02 -19.78
C SER A 16 0.87 -30.25 -20.23
N ILE A 17 1.22 -29.61 -21.34
CA ILE A 17 2.58 -29.48 -21.82
C ILE A 17 3.32 -28.60 -20.82
N ILE A 18 4.37 -29.15 -20.21
CA ILE A 18 5.33 -28.42 -19.39
C ILE A 18 6.06 -27.44 -20.32
N GLY A 19 5.65 -26.17 -20.28
CA GLY A 19 6.42 -25.03 -20.79
C GLY A 19 7.47 -24.58 -19.76
N PRO A 20 8.52 -23.85 -20.18
CA PRO A 20 9.70 -23.62 -19.39
C PRO A 20 9.39 -22.79 -18.13
N THR A 21 10.12 -23.08 -17.07
CA THR A 21 10.16 -22.35 -15.80
C THR A 21 10.38 -20.86 -16.04
N GLY A 22 9.32 -20.06 -15.92
CA GLY A 22 9.36 -18.60 -15.88
C GLY A 22 8.86 -18.16 -14.51
N ALA A 23 9.66 -17.32 -13.84
CA ALA A 23 9.47 -16.57 -12.60
C ALA A 23 8.39 -17.06 -11.61
N ALA A 24 8.81 -17.40 -10.39
CA ALA A 24 7.88 -17.39 -9.27
C ALA A 24 7.21 -16.00 -9.23
N SER A 25 5.87 -15.96 -9.23
CA SER A 25 5.11 -14.77 -8.88
C SER A 25 5.66 -14.29 -7.55
N GLY A 26 6.21 -13.08 -7.50
CA GLY A 26 6.37 -12.40 -6.22
C GLY A 26 4.98 -12.05 -5.70
N ASP A 27 4.88 -11.82 -4.41
CA ASP A 27 3.64 -11.36 -3.79
C ASP A 27 3.70 -9.82 -3.72
N LEU A 28 2.60 -9.15 -4.04
CA LEU A 28 2.43 -7.76 -3.63
C LEU A 28 2.28 -7.75 -2.10
N LEU A 29 3.20 -7.08 -1.41
CA LEU A 29 3.32 -7.11 0.04
C LEU A 29 2.82 -5.84 0.71
N ILE A 30 2.84 -4.71 0.00
CA ILE A 30 2.20 -3.46 0.40
C ILE A 30 1.38 -2.91 -0.77
N TYR A 31 0.16 -2.47 -0.50
CA TYR A 31 -0.69 -1.77 -1.46
C TYR A 31 -1.52 -0.68 -0.78
N GLU A 32 -1.28 0.57 -1.12
CA GLU A 32 -1.99 1.74 -0.63
C GLU A 32 -2.57 2.55 -1.81
N PRO A 33 -3.87 2.40 -2.10
CA PRO A 33 -4.58 3.18 -3.11
C PRO A 33 -5.39 4.35 -2.52
N PHE A 34 -5.22 4.67 -1.24
CA PHE A 34 -5.99 5.69 -0.56
C PHE A 34 -7.51 5.52 -0.73
N ASP A 35 -8.00 4.28 -0.65
CA ASP A 35 -9.43 3.90 -0.70
C ASP A 35 -10.15 4.31 0.60
N TYR A 36 -10.19 5.61 0.84
CA TYR A 36 -10.82 6.25 1.99
C TYR A 36 -11.80 7.31 1.52
N GLU A 37 -12.77 7.62 2.37
CA GLU A 37 -13.59 8.81 2.16
C GLU A 37 -12.70 10.06 2.07
N SER A 38 -12.98 10.91 1.08
CA SER A 38 -12.26 12.15 0.88
C SER A 38 -12.22 12.98 2.16
N THR A 39 -11.04 13.44 2.53
CA THR A 39 -10.91 14.44 3.58
C THR A 39 -11.04 15.86 3.04
N ALA A 40 -11.07 16.01 1.71
CA ALA A 40 -10.87 17.25 1.01
C ALA A 40 -12.13 17.71 0.24
N GLU A 41 -12.87 18.66 0.83
CA GLU A 41 -13.77 19.66 0.20
C GLU A 41 -14.74 20.27 1.23
N ILE A 42 -14.96 19.60 2.38
CA ILE A 42 -16.00 20.00 3.35
C ILE A 42 -15.63 19.83 4.84
N ASN A 43 -14.48 19.26 5.21
CA ASN A 43 -14.42 18.60 6.50
C ASN A 43 -14.27 19.49 7.73
N ALA A 44 -15.28 19.33 8.58
CA ALA A 44 -15.35 19.75 9.97
C ALA A 44 -14.28 19.06 10.85
N ASN A 45 -12.99 19.33 10.56
CA ASN A 45 -11.77 18.91 11.25
C ASN A 45 -11.16 17.52 10.90
N GLY A 46 -11.41 16.96 9.72
CA GLY A 46 -10.76 15.70 9.26
C GLY A 46 -9.56 15.96 8.35
N PHE A 47 -8.52 15.11 8.44
CA PHE A 47 -7.28 15.16 7.64
C PHE A 47 -6.71 13.74 7.47
N PHE A 48 -5.81 13.52 6.51
CA PHE A 48 -5.19 12.21 6.34
C PHE A 48 -4.24 11.88 7.50
N GLY A 49 -4.42 10.71 8.12
CA GLY A 49 -3.68 10.33 9.32
C GLY A 49 -4.26 10.91 10.60
N ASP A 50 -5.56 11.23 10.61
CA ASP A 50 -6.31 11.58 11.83
C ASP A 50 -6.67 10.38 12.72
N GLY A 51 -6.32 9.17 12.24
CA GLY A 51 -6.58 7.88 12.88
C GLY A 51 -7.75 7.10 12.30
N ASN A 52 -8.47 7.64 11.30
CA ASN A 52 -9.61 6.96 10.67
C ASN A 52 -9.23 6.19 9.39
N GLN A 53 -8.00 6.32 8.90
CA GLN A 53 -7.49 5.58 7.75
C GLN A 53 -6.66 4.39 8.24
N GLU A 54 -7.21 3.18 8.13
CA GLU A 54 -6.60 1.95 8.67
C GLU A 54 -5.33 1.51 7.92
N GLY A 55 -4.99 2.15 6.80
CA GLY A 55 -3.93 1.69 5.91
C GLY A 55 -4.45 0.69 4.88
N GLY A 56 -3.84 0.68 3.71
CA GLY A 56 -4.03 -0.37 2.72
C GLY A 56 -3.41 -1.71 3.11
N PHE A 57 -3.25 -2.62 2.16
CA PHE A 57 -2.63 -3.91 2.41
C PHE A 57 -1.18 -3.73 2.88
N GLY A 58 -0.78 -4.39 3.97
CA GLY A 58 0.61 -4.44 4.45
C GLY A 58 1.05 -3.24 5.28
N VAL A 59 0.21 -2.23 5.44
CA VAL A 59 0.44 -1.05 6.30
C VAL A 59 -0.68 -0.90 7.33
N GLY A 60 -0.38 -0.23 8.44
CA GLY A 60 -1.34 0.04 9.51
C GLY A 60 -1.97 1.43 9.42
N ILE A 61 -2.52 1.87 10.55
CA ILE A 61 -3.18 3.18 10.66
C ILE A 61 -2.19 4.30 10.35
N TRP A 62 -2.61 5.21 9.47
CA TRP A 62 -1.82 6.38 9.12
C TRP A 62 -1.76 7.42 10.24
N GLY A 63 -0.61 8.07 10.36
CA GLY A 63 -0.41 9.26 11.16
C GLY A 63 0.28 10.37 10.35
N GLN A 64 0.09 11.61 10.78
CA GLN A 64 0.66 12.78 10.13
C GLN A 64 1.46 13.65 11.11
N ILE A 65 2.65 14.08 10.72
CA ILE A 65 3.51 15.04 11.42
C ILE A 65 3.51 16.36 10.65
N SER A 66 3.29 17.47 11.37
CA SER A 66 3.47 18.82 10.87
C SER A 66 4.23 19.62 11.92
N ASN A 67 5.29 20.33 11.53
CA ASN A 67 6.15 21.10 12.44
C ASN A 67 6.64 20.28 13.66
N GLY A 68 7.00 19.00 13.44
CA GLY A 68 7.53 18.11 14.48
C GLY A 68 6.51 17.63 15.51
N ALA A 69 5.21 17.80 15.27
CA ALA A 69 4.13 17.28 16.11
C ALA A 69 3.18 16.39 15.32
N VAL A 70 2.78 15.27 15.92
CA VAL A 70 1.75 14.38 15.36
C VAL A 70 0.38 15.06 15.49
N GLY A 71 -0.35 15.16 14.39
CA GLY A 71 -1.72 15.67 14.34
C GLY A 71 -2.71 14.73 15.03
N THR A 72 -3.73 15.28 15.67
CA THR A 72 -4.85 14.50 16.24
C THR A 72 -6.16 15.23 16.00
N ALA A 73 -7.31 14.55 16.07
CA ALA A 73 -8.61 15.22 15.97
C ALA A 73 -8.80 16.36 17.01
N ALA A 74 -8.16 16.25 18.20
CA ALA A 74 -8.22 17.29 19.24
C ALA A 74 -7.22 18.44 19.03
N ALA A 75 -6.17 18.20 18.25
CA ALA A 75 -5.15 19.17 17.89
C ALA A 75 -4.70 18.89 16.43
N PRO A 76 -5.49 19.34 15.43
CA PRO A 76 -5.18 19.09 14.03
C PRO A 76 -3.83 19.69 13.64
N PRO A 77 -3.13 19.09 12.65
CA PRO A 77 -1.86 19.62 12.18
C PRO A 77 -2.06 21.00 11.54
N THR A 78 -1.01 21.84 11.57
CA THR A 78 -1.09 23.20 11.01
C THR A 78 -1.03 23.20 9.48
N ASN A 79 -0.30 22.25 8.91
CA ASN A 79 -0.30 21.97 7.49
C ASN A 79 -0.95 20.60 7.35
N GLU A 80 -2.04 20.47 6.61
CA GLU A 80 -2.71 19.18 6.41
C GLU A 80 -2.27 18.51 5.11
N GLY A 81 -2.05 17.20 5.19
CA GLY A 81 -2.18 16.29 4.06
C GLY A 81 -3.59 15.72 4.07
N ASP A 82 -4.15 15.50 2.89
CA ASP A 82 -5.55 15.12 2.73
C ASP A 82 -5.70 13.91 1.81
N VAL A 83 -6.86 13.26 1.88
CA VAL A 83 -7.36 12.34 0.87
C VAL A 83 -8.23 13.13 -0.09
N ALA A 84 -7.89 13.12 -1.37
CA ALA A 84 -8.67 13.75 -2.43
C ALA A 84 -10.03 13.05 -2.63
N ASP A 85 -10.93 13.68 -3.38
CA ASP A 85 -12.17 13.06 -3.87
C ASP A 85 -12.01 12.41 -5.25
N GLU A 86 -10.78 12.32 -5.74
CA GLU A 86 -10.38 11.66 -6.97
C GLU A 86 -9.04 10.97 -6.81
N GLY A 87 -8.80 9.96 -7.65
CA GLY A 87 -7.50 9.29 -7.82
C GLY A 87 -6.81 9.71 -9.12
N VAL A 88 -5.61 9.17 -9.33
CA VAL A 88 -4.77 9.44 -10.50
C VAL A 88 -4.68 8.20 -11.38
N THR A 89 -4.73 8.41 -12.69
CA THR A 89 -4.57 7.32 -13.68
C THR A 89 -3.24 7.43 -14.42
N PHE A 90 -2.72 6.30 -14.89
CA PHE A 90 -1.55 6.27 -15.76
C PHE A 90 -1.76 5.32 -16.95
N THR A 91 -1.29 5.77 -18.11
CA THR A 91 -1.26 4.98 -19.33
C THR A 91 0.14 5.12 -19.94
N ASP A 92 0.77 4.00 -20.23
CA ASP A 92 2.10 3.99 -20.82
C ASP A 92 2.10 4.39 -22.31
N ALA A 93 3.29 4.50 -22.90
CA ALA A 93 3.42 4.95 -24.30
C ALA A 93 2.78 3.98 -25.32
N GLU A 94 2.59 2.71 -24.95
CA GLU A 94 1.98 1.68 -25.78
C GLU A 94 0.45 1.58 -25.59
N GLY A 95 -0.10 2.32 -24.62
CA GLY A 95 -1.52 2.36 -24.32
C GLY A 95 -1.96 1.34 -23.27
N ASN A 96 -1.04 0.71 -22.54
CA ASN A 96 -1.37 -0.12 -21.40
C ASN A 96 -1.73 0.77 -20.21
N GLU A 97 -2.84 0.46 -19.54
CA GLU A 97 -3.31 1.22 -18.38
C GLU A 97 -2.84 0.54 -17.11
N LEU A 98 -2.28 1.34 -16.18
CA LEU A 98 -2.05 0.87 -14.82
C LEU A 98 -3.43 0.65 -14.18
N PRO A 99 -3.72 -0.55 -13.65
CA PRO A 99 -4.93 -0.73 -12.85
C PRO A 99 -4.86 0.21 -11.66
N VAL A 100 -5.90 1.00 -11.37
CA VAL A 100 -5.94 1.92 -10.23
C VAL A 100 -7.25 1.79 -9.46
N ALA A 101 -7.26 2.15 -8.19
CA ALA A 101 -8.40 2.17 -7.29
C ALA A 101 -8.29 3.35 -6.31
N GLY A 102 -9.34 3.57 -5.53
CA GLY A 102 -9.34 4.58 -4.47
C GLY A 102 -9.20 6.03 -4.96
N ASN A 103 -8.67 6.86 -4.07
CA ASN A 103 -8.43 8.29 -4.27
C ASN A 103 -6.91 8.55 -4.24
N ALA A 104 -6.47 9.79 -4.09
CA ALA A 104 -5.06 10.12 -3.90
C ALA A 104 -4.80 10.83 -2.57
N TYR A 105 -3.57 10.71 -2.07
CA TYR A 105 -3.05 11.70 -1.12
C TYR A 105 -2.84 13.02 -1.85
N GLU A 106 -3.27 14.13 -1.24
CA GLU A 106 -3.07 15.48 -1.78
C GLU A 106 -2.55 16.48 -0.74
N ARG A 107 -1.87 17.53 -1.24
CA ARG A 107 -1.72 18.79 -0.50
C ARG A 107 -2.51 19.88 -1.18
N ARG A 108 -3.71 20.14 -0.68
CA ARG A 108 -4.56 21.21 -1.22
C ARG A 108 -4.00 22.60 -0.92
N GLY A 109 -3.67 22.84 0.34
CA GLY A 109 -3.16 24.14 0.79
C GLY A 109 -1.75 24.46 0.28
N ARG A 110 -0.91 23.42 0.11
CA ARG A 110 0.50 23.53 -0.35
C ARG A 110 1.31 24.54 0.47
N VAL A 111 1.04 24.59 1.77
CA VAL A 111 1.74 25.44 2.74
C VAL A 111 2.53 24.57 3.69
N GLY A 112 3.78 24.96 3.94
CA GLY A 112 4.65 24.32 4.92
C GLY A 112 5.00 22.87 4.57
N GLN A 113 5.41 22.11 5.58
CA GLN A 113 5.87 20.73 5.41
C GLN A 113 5.00 19.75 6.20
N VAL A 114 4.89 18.53 5.66
CA VAL A 114 4.17 17.41 6.25
C VAL A 114 4.97 16.13 6.04
N ALA A 115 4.91 15.22 7.01
CA ALA A 115 5.24 13.83 6.80
C ALA A 115 4.08 12.94 7.24
N CYS A 116 3.81 11.90 6.46
CA CYS A 116 2.87 10.84 6.75
C CYS A 116 3.65 9.57 7.02
N PHE A 117 3.18 8.79 8.00
CA PHE A 117 3.82 7.55 8.39
C PHE A 117 2.79 6.49 8.76
N SER A 118 3.15 5.24 8.55
CA SER A 118 2.40 4.08 9.02
C SER A 118 3.34 2.95 9.39
N SER A 119 2.94 2.10 10.34
CA SER A 119 3.66 0.85 10.62
C SER A 119 3.50 -0.15 9.49
N ILE A 120 4.52 -0.95 9.21
CA ILE A 120 4.47 -2.04 8.23
C ILE A 120 4.18 -3.36 8.95
N ASP A 121 3.33 -4.19 8.36
CA ASP A 121 3.12 -5.56 8.85
C ASP A 121 4.46 -6.31 8.84
N ALA A 122 4.86 -6.92 9.97
CA ALA A 122 6.16 -7.59 10.09
C ALA A 122 6.38 -8.70 9.04
N ALA A 123 5.31 -9.34 8.57
CA ALA A 123 5.35 -10.31 7.48
C ALA A 123 5.69 -9.66 6.12
N ALA A 124 5.19 -8.45 5.86
CA ALA A 124 5.53 -7.68 4.66
C ALA A 124 7.00 -7.25 4.69
N THR A 125 7.49 -6.69 5.81
CA THR A 125 8.93 -6.38 5.95
C THR A 125 9.78 -7.63 5.70
N ALA A 126 9.49 -8.75 6.36
CA ALA A 126 10.26 -9.98 6.17
C ALA A 126 10.25 -10.49 4.72
N GLY A 127 9.11 -10.39 4.02
CA GLY A 127 9.00 -10.78 2.61
C GLY A 127 9.75 -9.84 1.66
N LEU A 128 9.87 -8.55 2.01
CA LEU A 128 10.53 -7.53 1.19
C LEU A 128 12.05 -7.48 1.37
N THR A 129 12.59 -7.93 2.52
CA THR A 129 13.97 -7.61 2.94
C THR A 129 14.82 -8.85 3.27
N THR A 130 14.82 -9.86 2.40
CA THR A 130 15.65 -11.08 2.59
C THR A 130 16.90 -11.06 1.72
N ASP A 131 18.03 -11.59 2.19
CA ASP A 131 19.25 -11.73 1.39
C ASP A 131 19.00 -12.43 0.04
N ASN A 132 19.59 -11.88 -1.03
CA ASN A 132 19.41 -12.33 -2.42
C ASN A 132 17.96 -12.21 -2.91
N SER A 133 17.23 -11.22 -2.41
CA SER A 133 15.91 -10.86 -2.91
C SER A 133 15.92 -9.47 -3.51
N THR A 134 14.85 -9.17 -4.24
CA THR A 134 14.58 -7.85 -4.79
C THR A 134 13.32 -7.31 -4.14
N MET A 135 13.33 -6.00 -3.88
CA MET A 135 12.15 -5.21 -3.55
C MET A 135 11.92 -4.20 -4.66
N TRP A 136 10.69 -4.09 -5.10
CA TRP A 136 10.19 -3.00 -5.93
C TRP A 136 9.21 -2.16 -5.14
N MET A 137 9.27 -0.85 -5.29
CA MET A 137 8.22 0.09 -4.90
C MET A 137 7.85 0.92 -6.11
N THR A 138 6.56 1.08 -6.38
CA THR A 138 6.06 2.01 -7.39
C THR A 138 4.97 2.90 -6.82
N PHE A 139 4.78 4.08 -7.40
CA PHE A 139 3.71 5.00 -7.03
C PHE A 139 3.45 6.00 -8.15
N LEU A 140 2.22 6.48 -8.24
CA LEU A 140 1.85 7.61 -9.07
C LEU A 140 2.19 8.91 -8.36
N PHE A 141 2.71 9.86 -9.13
CA PHE A 141 3.12 11.15 -8.62
C PHE A 141 2.72 12.26 -9.58
N GLN A 142 2.12 13.32 -9.05
CA GLN A 142 1.82 14.53 -9.81
C GLN A 142 2.30 15.78 -9.07
N ASP A 143 3.13 16.58 -9.74
CA ASP A 143 3.64 17.85 -9.19
C ASP A 143 2.73 19.01 -9.58
N PHE A 144 2.16 19.68 -8.58
CA PHE A 144 1.51 20.99 -8.73
C PHE A 144 2.17 22.11 -7.92
N GLY A 145 3.36 21.87 -7.37
CA GLY A 145 4.08 22.73 -6.43
C GLY A 145 4.84 23.87 -7.12
N PHE A 146 4.66 25.09 -6.63
CA PHE A 146 5.16 26.32 -7.28
C PHE A 146 6.68 26.51 -7.15
N SER A 147 7.27 26.14 -6.01
CA SER A 147 8.70 26.37 -5.72
C SER A 147 9.57 25.11 -5.67
N GLY A 148 8.99 23.93 -5.95
CA GLY A 148 9.64 22.63 -5.73
C GLY A 148 8.90 21.82 -4.69
N PRO A 149 8.33 20.64 -5.01
CA PRO A 149 8.11 19.63 -4.00
C PRO A 149 9.48 19.05 -3.64
N ASP A 150 9.92 19.35 -2.42
CA ASP A 150 10.84 18.46 -1.73
C ASP A 150 9.99 17.30 -1.20
N PHE A 151 10.11 16.14 -1.86
CA PHE A 151 9.34 14.92 -1.59
C PHE A 151 10.28 13.75 -1.31
N GLY A 152 9.88 12.89 -0.36
CA GLY A 152 10.55 11.62 -0.12
C GLY A 152 9.54 10.56 0.26
N ILE A 153 9.78 9.31 -0.14
CA ILE A 153 8.97 8.13 0.21
C ILE A 153 9.88 6.92 0.38
N GLY A 154 9.54 6.01 1.30
CA GLY A 154 10.31 4.78 1.45
C GLY A 154 10.01 4.00 2.73
N LEU A 155 10.80 2.95 2.94
CA LEU A 155 10.76 2.08 4.11
C LEU A 155 11.92 2.46 5.05
N HIS A 156 11.60 2.71 6.31
CA HIS A 156 12.51 3.25 7.30
C HIS A 156 12.34 2.55 8.65
N SER A 157 13.31 2.71 9.54
CA SER A 157 13.21 2.28 10.95
C SER A 157 12.69 3.37 11.88
N GLU A 158 12.50 4.59 11.38
CA GLU A 158 12.10 5.78 12.14
C GLU A 158 11.12 6.61 11.30
N LYS A 159 10.37 7.52 11.94
CA LYS A 159 9.45 8.41 11.22
C LYS A 159 10.18 9.59 10.59
N MET A 160 9.72 10.02 9.42
CA MET A 160 10.09 11.33 8.87
C MET A 160 9.41 12.46 9.64
N ILE A 161 10.08 13.60 9.80
CA ILE A 161 9.56 14.73 10.59
C ILE A 161 8.86 15.82 9.78
N GLY A 162 8.79 15.69 8.46
CA GLY A 162 8.17 16.66 7.58
C GLY A 162 9.02 17.92 7.46
N ASN A 163 10.14 17.84 6.75
CA ASN A 163 10.99 18.99 6.43
C ASN A 163 11.56 18.88 5.00
N ASP A 164 12.18 19.96 4.51
CA ASP A 164 12.75 20.03 3.15
C ASP A 164 13.90 19.03 2.93
N ASN A 165 14.46 18.51 4.02
CA ASN A 165 15.55 17.54 4.01
C ASN A 165 15.10 16.09 4.11
N GLN A 166 13.80 15.82 4.25
CA GLN A 166 13.23 14.50 4.52
C GLN A 166 13.92 13.81 5.72
N ASP A 167 14.25 14.54 6.77
CA ASP A 167 14.96 13.98 7.92
C ASP A 167 14.09 13.00 8.73
N LEU A 168 14.73 12.00 9.34
CA LEU A 168 14.13 11.12 10.35
C LEU A 168 14.08 11.77 11.73
N GLU A 169 13.22 11.29 12.62
CA GLU A 169 13.08 11.83 13.98
C GLU A 169 14.29 11.52 14.87
N ALA A 170 15.01 10.44 14.56
CA ALA A 170 16.22 10.00 15.22
C ALA A 170 17.16 9.33 14.20
N PRO A 171 18.44 9.08 14.56
CA PRO A 171 19.31 8.27 13.72
C PRO A 171 18.70 6.89 13.48
N GLY A 172 18.48 6.54 12.21
CA GLY A 172 17.85 5.30 11.81
C GLY A 172 18.37 4.79 10.48
N PHE A 173 17.70 3.76 9.96
CA PHE A 173 17.98 3.14 8.67
C PHE A 173 16.80 3.32 7.73
N GLY A 174 17.04 3.31 6.42
CA GLY A 174 15.96 3.40 5.45
C GLY A 174 16.42 3.52 4.00
N VAL A 175 15.61 2.95 3.12
CA VAL A 175 15.74 3.05 1.67
C VAL A 175 14.52 3.76 1.11
N GLY A 176 14.74 4.65 0.15
CA GLY A 176 13.67 5.45 -0.41
C GLY A 176 13.99 6.13 -1.72
N PHE A 177 13.00 6.87 -2.18
CA PHE A 177 12.97 7.69 -3.38
C PHE A 177 12.84 9.15 -2.97
N GLY A 178 13.63 10.03 -3.57
CA GLY A 178 13.61 11.47 -3.31
C GLY A 178 13.36 12.28 -4.57
N ILE A 179 12.64 13.39 -4.42
CA ILE A 179 12.48 14.44 -5.42
C ILE A 179 12.85 15.76 -4.75
N VAL A 180 13.77 16.51 -5.35
CA VAL A 180 14.21 17.80 -4.79
C VAL A 180 14.27 18.87 -5.87
N SER A 181 14.06 20.12 -5.45
CA SER A 181 14.28 21.29 -6.29
C SER A 181 15.61 21.95 -5.92
N THR A 182 16.57 21.95 -6.83
CA THR A 182 17.85 22.67 -6.65
C THR A 182 17.75 24.17 -7.03
N GLY A 183 16.57 24.61 -7.48
CA GLY A 183 16.24 25.99 -7.84
C GLY A 183 15.44 26.08 -9.14
N GLY A 184 14.32 26.82 -9.12
CA GLY A 184 13.43 26.97 -10.29
C GLY A 184 12.37 25.87 -10.40
N GLN A 185 11.88 25.61 -11.62
CA GLN A 185 10.83 24.61 -11.89
C GLN A 185 11.35 23.18 -12.08
N ALA A 186 12.66 23.02 -12.31
CA ALA A 186 13.25 21.71 -12.54
C ALA A 186 13.27 20.86 -11.26
N ARG A 187 13.05 19.55 -11.39
CA ARG A 187 13.09 18.56 -10.30
C ARG A 187 14.12 17.49 -10.58
N ASN A 188 14.92 17.16 -9.59
CA ASN A 188 15.85 16.02 -9.65
C ASN A 188 15.26 14.84 -8.89
N ILE A 189 15.29 13.66 -9.50
CA ILE A 189 14.97 12.38 -8.87
C ILE A 189 16.26 11.74 -8.30
N GLY A 190 16.15 11.09 -7.16
CA GLY A 190 17.29 10.44 -6.52
C GLY A 190 16.92 9.31 -5.58
N THR A 191 17.93 8.57 -5.17
CA THR A 191 17.83 7.57 -4.11
C THR A 191 17.96 8.26 -2.74
N ALA A 192 17.33 7.66 -1.72
CA ALA A 192 17.50 8.06 -0.34
C ALA A 192 17.96 6.85 0.49
N VAL A 193 19.17 6.92 1.04
CA VAL A 193 19.73 5.89 1.93
C VAL A 193 20.12 6.51 3.27
N TYR A 194 19.45 6.09 4.34
CA TYR A 194 19.74 6.47 5.72
C TYR A 194 20.55 5.35 6.35
N ASN A 195 21.77 5.64 6.83
CA ASN A 195 22.66 4.64 7.40
C ASN A 195 23.03 5.02 8.83
N ASN A 196 22.18 4.62 9.77
CA ASN A 196 22.23 5.02 11.19
C ASN A 196 22.37 6.55 11.33
N ALA A 197 21.53 7.29 10.62
CA ALA A 197 21.60 8.73 10.50
C ALA A 197 20.20 9.33 10.42
N VAL A 198 20.11 10.61 10.81
CA VAL A 198 18.87 11.39 10.67
C VAL A 198 18.66 11.80 9.22
N ASN A 199 19.74 12.06 8.51
CA ASN A 199 19.74 12.47 7.11
C ASN A 199 20.18 11.32 6.21
N PHE A 200 19.82 11.42 4.93
CA PHE A 200 20.20 10.44 3.92
C PHE A 200 21.39 10.91 3.07
N THR A 201 22.08 9.92 2.48
CA THR A 201 23.05 10.18 1.42
C THR A 201 22.30 10.50 0.13
N ARG A 202 22.58 11.67 -0.44
CA ARG A 202 21.89 12.20 -1.62
C ARG A 202 22.60 11.75 -2.90
N GLN A 203 22.00 10.84 -3.67
CA GLN A 203 22.39 10.57 -5.06
C GLN A 203 21.22 10.92 -5.99
N PHE A 204 21.36 12.03 -6.71
CA PHE A 204 20.36 12.53 -7.65
C PHE A 204 20.89 12.45 -9.07
N GLU A 205 19.96 12.33 -10.01
CA GLU A 205 20.25 12.47 -11.44
C GLU A 205 20.98 13.79 -11.74
N GLU A 206 21.94 13.77 -12.68
CA GLU A 206 22.70 14.96 -13.03
C GLU A 206 21.84 16.01 -13.74
N THR A 207 20.88 15.55 -14.55
CA THR A 207 19.98 16.40 -15.34
C THR A 207 18.55 16.21 -14.85
N PRO A 208 17.86 17.28 -14.41
CA PRO A 208 16.47 17.20 -13.97
C PRO A 208 15.55 16.61 -15.03
N THR A 209 14.74 15.63 -14.66
CA THR A 209 13.90 14.91 -15.63
C THR A 209 12.56 15.57 -15.93
N PHE A 210 11.94 16.29 -14.98
CA PHE A 210 10.68 17.00 -15.26
C PHE A 210 10.63 18.43 -14.75
N ASN A 211 9.77 19.22 -15.42
CA ASN A 211 9.71 20.68 -15.31
C ASN A 211 8.50 21.15 -14.50
N GLY A 212 8.42 20.69 -13.25
CA GLY A 212 7.53 21.19 -12.21
C GLY A 212 6.03 21.31 -12.59
N PRO A 213 5.28 22.25 -11.98
CA PRO A 213 3.83 22.35 -12.13
C PRO A 213 3.36 22.80 -13.51
N ALA A 214 4.29 23.28 -14.37
CA ALA A 214 3.96 23.61 -15.74
C ALA A 214 3.81 22.36 -16.63
N ALA A 215 4.36 21.22 -16.19
CA ALA A 215 4.15 19.94 -16.84
C ALA A 215 2.81 19.31 -16.44
N SER A 216 2.39 19.42 -15.16
CA SER A 216 1.17 18.80 -14.59
C SER A 216 0.98 17.33 -14.99
N GLU A 217 2.06 16.66 -15.34
CA GLU A 217 2.08 15.31 -15.86
C GLU A 217 2.04 14.32 -14.70
N THR A 218 1.30 13.24 -14.87
CA THR A 218 1.35 12.10 -13.96
C THR A 218 2.56 11.26 -14.32
N PHE A 219 3.44 11.07 -13.36
CA PHE A 219 4.57 10.14 -13.45
C PHE A 219 4.23 8.85 -12.75
N PHE A 220 4.62 7.73 -13.35
CA PHE A 220 4.72 6.47 -12.64
C PHE A 220 6.18 6.26 -12.26
N LEU A 221 6.48 6.35 -10.97
CA LEU A 221 7.83 6.34 -10.44
C LEU A 221 8.11 5.02 -9.75
N ALA A 222 9.35 4.56 -9.83
CA ALA A 222 9.75 3.29 -9.22
C ALA A 222 11.08 3.39 -8.46
N MET A 223 11.20 2.57 -7.43
CA MET A 223 12.44 2.24 -6.74
C MET A 223 12.61 0.72 -6.76
N LYS A 224 13.83 0.26 -7.05
CA LYS A 224 14.27 -1.13 -6.94
C LYS A 224 15.38 -1.23 -5.91
N VAL A 225 15.34 -2.22 -5.04
CA VAL A 225 16.43 -2.58 -4.12
C VAL A 225 16.79 -4.04 -4.33
N ASN A 226 18.06 -4.32 -4.58
CA ASN A 226 18.62 -5.66 -4.60
C ASN A 226 19.36 -5.91 -3.29
N TRP A 227 18.76 -6.73 -2.43
CA TRP A 227 19.32 -7.11 -1.14
C TRP A 227 20.36 -8.22 -1.31
N LYS A 228 21.53 -8.06 -0.72
CA LYS A 228 22.63 -9.02 -0.77
C LYS A 228 23.10 -9.37 0.64
N PRO A 229 23.76 -10.53 0.81
CA PRO A 229 24.34 -10.89 2.09
C PRO A 229 25.40 -9.89 2.54
N GLU A 230 25.44 -9.63 3.85
CA GLU A 230 26.42 -8.76 4.51
C GLU A 230 27.84 -8.98 3.97
N GLY A 231 28.52 -7.89 3.62
CA GLY A 231 29.84 -7.88 3.00
C GLY A 231 29.80 -7.86 1.47
N THR A 232 28.61 -7.89 0.87
CA THR A 232 28.38 -7.63 -0.55
C THR A 232 27.43 -6.43 -0.67
N PRO A 233 27.80 -5.35 -1.38
CA PRO A 233 26.96 -4.16 -1.43
C PRO A 233 25.57 -4.43 -2.01
N ASP A 234 24.56 -4.13 -1.21
CA ASP A 234 23.19 -3.87 -1.64
C ASP A 234 23.16 -2.74 -2.67
N GLU A 235 22.16 -2.77 -3.53
CA GLU A 235 22.00 -1.79 -4.61
C GLU A 235 20.60 -1.21 -4.60
N ILE A 236 20.49 0.10 -4.77
CA ILE A 236 19.22 0.81 -4.94
C ILE A 236 19.24 1.56 -6.27
N PHE A 237 18.12 1.51 -6.99
CA PHE A 237 17.90 2.16 -8.27
C PHE A 237 16.56 2.86 -8.26
N VAL A 238 16.44 3.98 -8.97
CA VAL A 238 15.16 4.67 -9.16
C VAL A 238 14.92 4.95 -10.63
N PHE A 239 13.65 4.90 -11.03
CA PHE A 239 13.21 4.94 -12.43
C PHE A 239 11.99 5.83 -12.60
N ILE A 240 11.84 6.31 -13.83
CA ILE A 240 10.55 6.74 -14.37
C ILE A 240 10.08 5.62 -15.28
N ILE A 241 8.89 5.11 -15.02
CA ILE A 241 8.32 4.00 -15.76
C ILE A 241 7.50 4.53 -16.93
N ASP A 242 7.80 4.04 -18.12
CA ASP A 242 7.11 4.36 -19.38
C ASP A 242 6.64 3.13 -20.17
N ASP A 243 6.88 1.92 -19.63
CA ASP A 243 6.43 0.62 -20.15
C ASP A 243 5.99 -0.28 -18.98
N LEU A 244 4.70 -0.62 -18.90
CA LEU A 244 4.15 -1.48 -17.84
C LEU A 244 4.41 -2.97 -18.08
N THR A 245 5.00 -3.36 -19.21
CA THR A 245 5.14 -4.77 -19.63
C THR A 245 6.56 -5.30 -19.49
N THR A 246 7.56 -4.41 -19.44
CA THR A 246 8.97 -4.78 -19.39
C THR A 246 9.64 -4.18 -18.16
N GLU A 247 10.32 -5.01 -17.36
CA GLU A 247 11.16 -4.52 -16.26
C GLU A 247 12.31 -3.67 -16.84
N PRO A 248 12.54 -2.44 -16.36
CA PRO A 248 13.63 -1.60 -16.85
C PRO A 248 14.99 -2.18 -16.45
N GLU A 249 15.98 -2.02 -17.33
CA GLU A 249 17.34 -2.43 -17.04
C GLU A 249 17.96 -1.49 -16.00
N GLU A 250 18.76 -2.03 -15.06
CA GLU A 250 19.38 -1.24 -13.98
C GLU A 250 20.30 -0.12 -14.50
N ALA A 251 20.85 -0.30 -15.71
CA ALA A 251 21.67 0.71 -16.38
C ALA A 251 20.88 1.94 -16.85
N ASP A 252 19.55 1.82 -16.94
CA ASP A 252 18.64 2.90 -17.35
C ASP A 252 18.06 3.66 -16.13
N ALA A 253 18.47 3.30 -14.91
CA ALA A 253 18.09 4.02 -13.71
C ALA A 253 18.51 5.49 -13.78
N VAL A 254 17.62 6.40 -13.36
CA VAL A 254 17.92 7.84 -13.34
C VAL A 254 18.90 8.20 -12.23
N ALA A 255 18.89 7.43 -11.15
CA ALA A 255 19.89 7.46 -10.10
C ALA A 255 20.04 6.07 -9.45
N SER A 256 21.20 5.84 -8.86
CA SER A 256 21.51 4.61 -8.13
C SER A 256 22.47 4.89 -6.97
N ASP A 257 22.43 4.05 -5.94
CA ASP A 257 23.41 4.06 -4.84
C ASP A 257 23.70 2.63 -4.37
N THR A 258 24.73 2.48 -3.55
CA THR A 258 25.13 1.21 -2.93
C THR A 258 25.34 1.38 -1.44
N PHE A 259 24.93 0.39 -0.67
CA PHE A 259 25.15 0.30 0.78
C PHE A 259 25.35 -1.17 1.15
N ASP A 260 25.57 -1.49 2.42
CA ASP A 260 25.81 -2.87 2.85
C ASP A 260 25.24 -3.04 4.25
N TRP A 261 24.07 -3.65 4.35
CA TRP A 261 23.36 -3.88 5.60
C TRP A 261 23.21 -5.37 5.90
N ASP A 262 23.36 -5.72 7.17
CA ASP A 262 23.03 -7.07 7.62
C ASP A 262 21.51 -7.30 7.58
N LEU A 263 21.11 -8.57 7.53
CA LEU A 263 19.70 -8.97 7.48
C LEU A 263 18.88 -8.39 8.65
N ALA A 264 19.49 -8.24 9.83
CA ALA A 264 18.80 -7.68 11.00
C ALA A 264 18.44 -6.20 10.79
N THR A 265 19.33 -5.44 10.16
CA THR A 265 19.11 -4.04 9.79
C THR A 265 18.07 -3.94 8.67
N GLN A 266 18.17 -4.78 7.64
CA GLN A 266 17.17 -4.83 6.57
C GLN A 266 15.75 -5.12 7.13
N GLN A 267 15.64 -6.05 8.08
CA GLN A 267 14.37 -6.40 8.75
C GLN A 267 13.92 -5.39 9.82
N SER A 268 14.70 -4.34 10.10
CA SER A 268 14.31 -3.26 11.01
C SER A 268 13.47 -2.18 10.32
N LEU A 269 13.27 -2.28 9.01
CA LEU A 269 12.48 -1.34 8.23
C LEU A 269 10.97 -1.60 8.43
N ASP A 270 10.42 -1.01 9.48
CA ASP A 270 9.05 -1.23 9.95
C ASP A 270 8.14 0.01 9.88
N VAL A 271 8.64 1.12 9.33
CA VAL A 271 7.89 2.36 9.11
C VAL A 271 7.84 2.72 7.63
N PHE A 272 6.63 2.77 7.08
CA PHE A 272 6.37 3.34 5.77
C PHE A 272 6.25 4.85 5.94
N ASN A 273 7.05 5.63 5.23
CA ASN A 273 7.02 7.09 5.30
C ASN A 273 6.85 7.69 3.93
N PHE A 274 6.15 8.83 3.88
CA PHE A 274 6.42 9.84 2.86
C PHE A 274 6.33 11.24 3.45
N SER A 275 7.17 12.15 2.96
CA SER A 275 7.25 13.54 3.39
C SER A 275 7.16 14.44 2.18
N ASP A 276 6.47 15.57 2.32
CA ASP A 276 6.26 16.48 1.22
C ASP A 276 6.09 17.94 1.68
N THR A 277 6.30 18.85 0.74
CA THR A 277 6.13 20.29 0.92
C THR A 277 4.95 20.85 0.12
N GLN A 278 4.81 20.46 -1.16
CA GLN A 278 3.86 21.05 -2.10
C GLN A 278 3.39 20.06 -3.19
N VAL A 279 3.35 18.76 -2.89
CA VAL A 279 2.96 17.75 -3.87
C VAL A 279 1.50 17.96 -4.31
N GLY A 280 1.21 17.67 -5.58
CA GLY A 280 -0.15 17.63 -6.07
C GLY A 280 -0.83 16.38 -5.57
N TYR A 281 -0.42 15.24 -6.13
CA TYR A 281 -0.93 13.93 -5.76
C TYR A 281 0.19 12.89 -5.56
N VAL A 282 -0.04 11.98 -4.61
CA VAL A 282 0.61 10.67 -4.53
C VAL A 282 -0.50 9.63 -4.50
N ASP A 283 -0.37 8.59 -5.33
CA ASP A 283 -1.40 7.56 -5.45
C ASP A 283 -0.77 6.20 -5.79
N GLU A 284 -1.54 5.12 -5.63
CA GLU A 284 -1.22 3.78 -6.13
C GLU A 284 0.15 3.27 -5.69
N ILE A 285 0.42 3.38 -4.40
CA ILE A 285 1.68 2.91 -3.82
C ILE A 285 1.64 1.39 -3.75
N ARG A 286 2.62 0.74 -4.39
CA ARG A 286 2.74 -0.72 -4.48
C ARG A 286 4.14 -1.14 -4.10
N VAL A 287 4.28 -2.14 -3.24
CA VAL A 287 5.59 -2.72 -2.89
C VAL A 287 5.52 -4.23 -2.97
N GLY A 288 6.42 -4.84 -3.72
CA GLY A 288 6.46 -6.28 -3.96
C GLY A 288 7.85 -6.75 -4.35
N ASN A 289 8.00 -8.02 -4.70
CA ASN A 289 9.31 -8.60 -5.02
C ASN A 289 9.63 -8.68 -6.52
N ALA A 290 8.63 -8.55 -7.40
CA ALA A 290 8.84 -8.52 -8.83
C ALA A 290 8.15 -7.31 -9.48
N TYR A 291 8.71 -6.85 -10.61
CA TYR A 291 8.19 -5.72 -11.35
C TYR A 291 6.73 -5.92 -11.77
N GLY A 292 6.37 -7.11 -12.28
CA GLY A 292 5.01 -7.44 -12.68
C GLY A 292 3.97 -7.25 -11.57
N ASP A 293 4.34 -7.49 -10.32
CA ASP A 293 3.44 -7.39 -9.16
C ASP A 293 3.09 -5.93 -8.87
N VAL A 294 4.05 -5.02 -9.07
CA VAL A 294 3.90 -3.59 -8.78
C VAL A 294 3.35 -2.78 -9.95
N VAL A 295 3.28 -3.34 -11.17
CA VAL A 295 2.73 -2.63 -12.36
C VAL A 295 1.44 -3.23 -12.93
N GLY A 296 1.06 -4.45 -12.53
CA GLY A 296 -0.12 -5.11 -13.09
C GLY A 296 -0.62 -6.33 -12.32
N GLY A 297 0.00 -6.65 -11.17
CA GLY A 297 -0.40 -7.77 -10.33
C GLY A 297 -1.87 -7.72 -9.90
N THR A 298 -2.42 -8.86 -9.51
CA THR A 298 -3.76 -8.91 -8.91
C THR A 298 -3.78 -7.95 -7.72
N ILE A 299 -4.57 -6.89 -7.81
CA ILE A 299 -4.72 -5.93 -6.73
C ILE A 299 -5.42 -6.64 -5.56
N PRO A 300 -4.75 -6.83 -4.40
CA PRO A 300 -5.44 -7.31 -3.22
C PRO A 300 -6.44 -6.24 -2.80
N SER A 301 -7.67 -6.63 -2.45
CA SER A 301 -8.65 -5.65 -2.00
C SER A 301 -8.12 -4.93 -0.74
N SER A 302 -7.81 -3.64 -0.87
CA SER A 302 -7.43 -2.76 0.24
C SER A 302 -8.63 -2.21 1.00
N SER A 303 -9.86 -2.47 0.52
CA SER A 303 -11.05 -1.91 1.12
C SER A 303 -11.11 -2.25 2.61
N PRO A 304 -11.59 -1.33 3.46
CA PRO A 304 -11.72 -1.57 4.88
C PRO A 304 -12.51 -2.86 5.14
N LEU A 305 -12.21 -3.55 6.24
CA LEU A 305 -12.90 -4.79 6.58
C LEU A 305 -14.40 -4.51 6.69
N GLN A 306 -15.17 -5.08 5.77
CA GLN A 306 -16.57 -4.79 5.60
C GLN A 306 -17.35 -6.08 5.29
N ILE A 307 -18.51 -6.22 5.94
CA ILE A 307 -19.51 -7.20 5.52
C ILE A 307 -20.16 -6.70 4.22
N THR A 308 -19.91 -7.40 3.13
CA THR A 308 -20.39 -7.08 1.77
C THR A 308 -21.75 -7.70 1.46
N GLU A 309 -22.09 -8.81 2.12
CA GLU A 309 -23.39 -9.46 1.96
C GLU A 309 -23.92 -10.04 3.29
N ILE A 310 -25.23 -9.93 3.50
CA ILE A 310 -25.94 -10.58 4.60
C ILE A 310 -27.17 -11.29 4.02
N THR A 311 -27.18 -12.61 4.09
CA THR A 311 -28.30 -13.43 3.62
C THR A 311 -28.93 -14.21 4.78
N TYR A 312 -30.20 -13.94 5.08
CA TYR A 312 -30.98 -14.67 6.08
C TYR A 312 -31.88 -15.71 5.41
N THR A 313 -31.81 -16.96 5.87
CA THR A 313 -32.67 -18.04 5.36
C THR A 313 -33.86 -18.27 6.30
N PRO A 314 -35.10 -17.92 5.91
CA PRO A 314 -36.27 -18.20 6.74
C PRO A 314 -36.58 -19.71 6.74
N GLY A 315 -36.95 -20.26 7.90
CA GLY A 315 -37.33 -21.68 8.09
C GLY A 315 -36.22 -22.55 8.71
N HIS A 316 -34.97 -22.20 8.45
CA HIS A 316 -33.78 -22.66 9.19
C HIS A 316 -33.05 -21.40 9.59
N PRO A 317 -33.26 -20.84 10.79
CA PRO A 317 -32.86 -19.48 11.14
C PRO A 317 -31.33 -19.37 11.13
N SER A 318 -30.77 -19.15 9.95
CA SER A 318 -29.36 -19.04 9.68
C SER A 318 -29.09 -17.73 8.97
N VAL A 319 -27.94 -17.15 9.28
CA VAL A 319 -27.40 -15.98 8.61
C VAL A 319 -26.11 -16.38 7.92
N SER A 320 -25.97 -16.02 6.65
CA SER A 320 -24.74 -16.08 5.90
C SER A 320 -24.17 -14.67 5.84
N LEU A 321 -22.93 -14.50 6.29
CA LEU A 321 -22.20 -13.24 6.23
C LEU A 321 -21.05 -13.43 5.24
N THR A 322 -20.92 -12.50 4.30
CA THR A 322 -19.78 -12.41 3.39
C THR A 322 -19.02 -11.13 3.70
N TRP A 323 -17.70 -11.22 3.84
CA TRP A 323 -16.82 -10.07 4.02
C TRP A 323 -15.58 -10.19 3.14
N ASN A 324 -14.90 -9.07 2.90
CA ASN A 324 -13.56 -9.06 2.31
C ASN A 324 -12.56 -9.61 3.34
N SER A 325 -11.76 -10.59 2.94
CA SER A 325 -10.86 -11.32 3.84
C SER A 325 -9.47 -11.46 3.23
N LYS A 326 -8.55 -12.05 3.99
CA LYS A 326 -7.24 -12.52 3.52
C LYS A 326 -7.09 -14.00 3.89
N ASP A 327 -6.48 -14.77 3.00
CA ASP A 327 -6.23 -16.19 3.25
C ASP A 327 -5.40 -16.41 4.52
N GLY A 328 -5.85 -17.33 5.38
CA GLY A 328 -5.13 -17.69 6.61
C GLY A 328 -5.21 -16.67 7.76
N ILE A 329 -5.83 -15.49 7.57
CA ILE A 329 -6.09 -14.54 8.65
C ILE A 329 -7.30 -14.99 9.47
N SER A 330 -7.22 -14.89 10.80
CA SER A 330 -8.31 -15.25 11.70
C SER A 330 -9.23 -14.06 11.94
N TYR A 331 -10.54 -14.31 11.89
CA TYR A 331 -11.57 -13.30 12.10
C TYR A 331 -12.54 -13.74 13.20
N ALA A 332 -12.89 -12.81 14.10
CA ALA A 332 -14.01 -12.98 15.01
C ALA A 332 -15.28 -12.38 14.39
N VAL A 333 -16.38 -13.11 14.49
CA VAL A 333 -17.69 -12.67 14.04
C VAL A 333 -18.55 -12.40 15.26
N ARG A 334 -18.91 -11.13 15.46
CA ARG A 334 -19.68 -10.67 16.62
C ARG A 334 -21.10 -10.29 16.22
N TYR A 335 -22.00 -10.32 17.19
CA TYR A 335 -23.35 -9.78 17.03
C TYR A 335 -23.76 -8.84 18.16
N SER A 336 -24.69 -7.96 17.86
CA SER A 336 -25.30 -7.05 18.83
C SER A 336 -26.81 -6.96 18.63
N ARG A 337 -27.51 -6.64 19.72
CA ARG A 337 -28.95 -6.34 19.70
C ARG A 337 -29.24 -4.84 19.64
N ASP A 338 -28.25 -4.01 19.97
CA ASP A 338 -28.42 -2.56 20.19
C ASP A 338 -27.32 -1.69 19.57
N MET A 339 -26.32 -2.30 18.90
CA MET A 339 -25.11 -1.65 18.38
C MET A 339 -24.17 -1.07 19.44
N VAL A 340 -24.43 -1.30 20.73
CA VAL A 340 -23.62 -0.80 21.84
C VAL A 340 -22.88 -1.94 22.51
N ASN A 341 -23.58 -3.00 22.90
CA ASN A 341 -22.97 -4.18 23.48
C ASN A 341 -22.59 -5.17 22.37
N TRP A 342 -21.30 -5.45 22.25
CA TRP A 342 -20.71 -6.37 21.27
C TRP A 342 -19.96 -7.55 21.92
N ASP A 343 -20.19 -7.82 23.20
CA ASP A 343 -19.53 -8.92 23.93
C ASP A 343 -19.97 -10.31 23.44
N PHE A 344 -20.92 -10.38 22.50
CA PHE A 344 -21.45 -11.63 21.98
C PHE A 344 -20.81 -12.00 20.64
N ASP A 345 -20.31 -13.22 20.53
CA ASP A 345 -19.75 -13.83 19.33
C ASP A 345 -20.64 -14.92 18.73
N LEU A 346 -20.46 -15.12 17.43
CA LEU A 346 -20.87 -16.30 16.70
C LEU A 346 -19.69 -17.26 16.52
N ASP A 347 -18.48 -16.72 16.38
CA ASP A 347 -17.22 -17.46 16.28
C ASP A 347 -16.05 -16.49 16.54
N ASP A 348 -15.00 -16.96 17.21
CA ASP A 348 -13.81 -16.16 17.53
C ASP A 348 -12.64 -16.42 16.54
N ALA A 349 -12.74 -17.43 15.67
CA ALA A 349 -11.62 -17.89 14.85
C ALA A 349 -12.02 -18.42 13.46
N VAL A 350 -12.82 -17.66 12.71
CA VAL A 350 -13.09 -17.97 11.31
C VAL A 350 -11.83 -17.68 10.49
N LEU A 351 -11.25 -18.72 9.87
CA LEU A 351 -10.14 -18.54 8.95
C LEU A 351 -10.62 -17.94 7.64
N GLY A 352 -9.99 -16.84 7.27
CA GLY A 352 -10.18 -16.15 6.01
C GLY A 352 -9.77 -17.01 4.83
N THR A 353 -10.40 -16.75 3.69
CA THR A 353 -10.23 -17.45 2.42
C THR A 353 -10.00 -16.46 1.31
N ALA A 354 -8.83 -16.47 0.69
CA ALA A 354 -8.46 -15.54 -0.40
C ALA A 354 -9.01 -14.12 -0.13
N ASP A 355 -9.65 -13.49 -1.13
CA ASP A 355 -10.17 -12.12 -1.06
C ASP A 355 -11.54 -11.99 -0.37
N SER A 356 -12.25 -13.11 -0.15
CA SER A 356 -13.56 -13.08 0.51
C SER A 356 -13.90 -14.37 1.22
N THR A 357 -14.45 -14.22 2.43
CA THR A 357 -14.97 -15.33 3.23
C THR A 357 -16.47 -15.20 3.39
N THR A 358 -17.15 -16.30 3.14
CA THR A 358 -18.56 -16.49 3.47
C THR A 358 -18.69 -17.55 4.56
N GLN A 359 -19.25 -17.16 5.69
CA GLN A 359 -19.54 -18.09 6.79
C GLN A 359 -21.03 -18.07 7.14
N THR A 360 -21.59 -19.26 7.34
CA THR A 360 -23.01 -19.42 7.68
C THR A 360 -23.16 -19.87 9.12
N PHE A 361 -23.95 -19.12 9.90
CA PHE A 361 -24.22 -19.37 11.31
C PHE A 361 -25.68 -19.73 11.52
N ASN A 362 -25.94 -20.80 12.27
CA ASN A 362 -27.28 -21.16 12.70
C ASN A 362 -27.63 -20.42 13.99
N LEU A 363 -28.51 -19.42 13.89
CA LEU A 363 -28.91 -18.56 15.00
C LEU A 363 -29.59 -19.33 16.16
N SER A 364 -30.05 -20.55 15.92
CA SER A 364 -30.60 -21.40 16.99
C SER A 364 -29.51 -21.89 17.95
N GLU A 365 -28.28 -22.08 17.48
CA GLU A 365 -27.15 -22.55 18.31
C GLU A 365 -26.75 -21.51 19.35
N PHE A 366 -27.02 -20.23 19.07
CA PHE A 366 -26.75 -19.10 19.94
C PHE A 366 -27.98 -18.64 20.73
N GLY A 367 -29.13 -19.32 20.57
CA GLY A 367 -30.38 -18.96 21.25
C GLY A 367 -31.01 -17.65 20.76
N ILE A 368 -30.63 -17.17 19.57
CA ILE A 368 -31.06 -15.87 19.01
C ILE A 368 -31.95 -16.01 17.76
N ALA A 369 -32.44 -17.22 17.48
CA ALA A 369 -33.31 -17.52 16.33
C ALA A 369 -34.61 -16.70 16.26
N ASN A 370 -35.11 -16.22 17.40
CA ASN A 370 -36.36 -15.45 17.49
C ASN A 370 -36.14 -13.94 17.59
N GLU A 371 -34.89 -13.48 17.52
CA GLU A 371 -34.58 -12.06 17.55
C GLU A 371 -35.11 -11.38 16.30
N LYS A 372 -35.82 -10.26 16.49
CA LYS A 372 -36.41 -9.51 15.36
C LYS A 372 -35.39 -8.64 14.63
N LYS A 373 -34.27 -8.34 15.30
CA LYS A 373 -33.22 -7.49 14.80
C LYS A 373 -31.90 -7.90 15.43
N LEU A 374 -30.88 -8.04 14.60
CA LEU A 374 -29.50 -8.28 14.99
C LEU A 374 -28.62 -7.37 14.13
N TYR A 375 -27.48 -7.00 14.68
CA TYR A 375 -26.40 -6.32 13.97
C TYR A 375 -25.17 -7.22 14.05
N PHE A 376 -24.33 -7.18 13.03
CA PHE A 376 -23.14 -8.01 12.93
C PHE A 376 -21.91 -7.13 12.69
N ARG A 377 -20.76 -7.57 13.18
CA ARG A 377 -19.45 -7.02 12.83
C ARG A 377 -18.44 -8.15 12.71
N VAL A 378 -17.42 -7.92 11.89
CA VAL A 378 -16.28 -8.83 11.75
C VAL A 378 -15.05 -8.08 12.25
N GLU A 379 -14.20 -8.76 13.00
CA GLU A 379 -12.97 -8.21 13.59
C GLU A 379 -11.80 -9.09 13.18
N LYS A 380 -10.72 -8.48 12.69
CA LYS A 380 -9.43 -9.18 12.53
C LYS A 380 -8.86 -9.50 13.92
N GLN A 381 -8.38 -10.74 14.14
CA GLN A 381 -7.76 -11.17 15.41
C GLN A 381 -6.25 -10.97 15.44
#